data_AF-A0A521KUE0-F1
#
_entry.id   AF-A0A521KUE0-F1
#
_cell.length_a   1.000
_cell.length_b   1.000
_cell.length_c   1.000
_cell.angle_alpha   90.00
_cell.angle_beta   90.00
_cell.angle_gamma   90.00
#
_symmetry.space_group_name_H-M   'P 1'
#
loop_
_entity.id
_entity.type
_entity.pdbx_description
1 polymer ?
#
loop_
_entity_poly.entity_id
_entity_poly.type
_entity_poly.pdbx_seq_one_letter_code
_entity_poly.pdbx_strand_id
1 'polypeptide(L)'
;MRNKVGAAFATGGQLSSGKEVTMLTILAAMLGNQMIVVSGGGAFGASATTEGDSPGIDDREAAAAKELGRRVADVTRMVKLGMTQERR
;
A
#
# COMPACT_ATOMS: atom_id res chain seq x y z
N MET A 1 4.92 -7.77 -13.93
CA MET A 1 5.58 -7.90 -12.61
C MET A 1 5.08 -9.15 -11.88
N ARG A 2 5.05 -10.30 -12.56
CA ARG A 2 4.33 -11.48 -12.07
C ARG A 2 4.82 -11.91 -10.68
N ASN A 3 3.87 -12.17 -9.77
CA ASN A 3 4.08 -12.65 -8.40
C ASN A 3 4.89 -11.72 -7.49
N LYS A 4 5.20 -10.49 -7.91
CA LYS A 4 5.74 -9.49 -6.98
C LYS A 4 4.61 -8.99 -6.07
N VAL A 5 4.93 -8.79 -4.80
CA VAL A 5 4.02 -8.23 -3.81
C VAL A 5 4.03 -6.71 -3.94
N GLY A 6 2.86 -6.07 -3.91
CA GLY A 6 2.72 -4.63 -3.98
C GLY A 6 1.54 -4.11 -3.18
N ALA A 7 1.61 -2.83 -2.82
CA ALA A 7 0.56 -2.06 -2.19
C ALA A 7 0.62 -0.62 -2.68
N ALA A 8 -0.44 0.15 -2.45
CA ALA A 8 -0.53 1.56 -2.82
C ALA A 8 -0.65 2.46 -1.58
N PHE A 9 -0.19 3.69 -1.70
CA PHE A 9 -0.47 4.78 -0.78
C PHE A 9 -0.67 6.06 -1.58
N ALA A 10 -1.42 7.02 -1.03
CA ALA A 10 -1.68 8.29 -1.71
C ALA A 10 -1.86 9.44 -0.73
N THR A 11 -1.36 10.62 -1.08
CA THR A 11 -1.65 11.86 -0.37
C THR A 11 -2.65 12.70 -1.15
N GLY A 12 -3.24 13.70 -0.50
CA GLY A 12 -4.10 14.65 -1.17
C GLY A 12 -4.36 15.89 -0.33
N GLY A 13 -4.82 16.96 -0.97
CA GLY A 13 -4.94 18.25 -0.30
C GLY A 13 -6.10 18.36 0.70
N GLN A 14 -7.07 17.46 0.64
CA GLN A 14 -8.23 17.47 1.56
C GLN A 14 -8.58 16.05 2.01
N LEU A 15 -9.46 15.94 3.02
CA LEU A 15 -9.88 14.64 3.54
C LEU A 15 -10.44 13.73 2.44
N SER A 16 -11.32 14.28 1.58
CA SER A 16 -11.93 13.57 0.44
C SER A 16 -11.46 14.16 -0.89
N SER A 17 -10.19 13.93 -1.24
CA SER A 17 -9.55 14.45 -2.46
C SER A 17 -9.12 13.33 -3.41
N GLY A 18 -9.93 12.27 -3.54
CA GLY A 18 -9.69 11.18 -4.48
C GLY A 18 -8.54 10.22 -4.11
N LYS A 19 -8.13 10.17 -2.84
CA LYS A 19 -7.03 9.31 -2.37
C LYS A 19 -7.37 7.83 -2.57
N GLU A 20 -8.61 7.44 -2.28
CA GLU A 20 -9.13 6.09 -2.46
C GLU A 20 -9.19 5.70 -3.94
N VAL A 21 -9.69 6.59 -4.80
CA VAL A 21 -9.77 6.34 -6.24
C VAL A 21 -8.37 6.22 -6.84
N THR A 22 -7.45 7.09 -6.45
CA THR A 22 -6.04 7.02 -6.85
C THR A 22 -5.40 5.69 -6.46
N MET A 23 -5.63 5.23 -5.22
CA MET A 23 -5.13 3.92 -4.80
C MET A 23 -5.76 2.79 -5.61
N LEU A 24 -7.09 2.81 -5.83
CA LEU A 24 -7.77 1.80 -6.63
C LEU A 24 -7.24 1.69 -8.06
N THR A 25 -6.89 2.80 -8.72
CA THR A 25 -6.31 2.75 -10.07
C THR A 25 -4.90 2.18 -10.09
N ILE A 26 -4.08 2.48 -9.07
CA ILE A 26 -2.76 1.85 -8.89
C ILE A 26 -2.91 0.34 -8.67
N LEU A 27 -3.83 -0.08 -7.80
CA LEU A 27 -4.07 -1.49 -7.51
C LEU A 27 -4.61 -2.23 -8.75
N ALA A 28 -5.49 -1.60 -9.54
CA ALA A 28 -5.96 -2.16 -10.81
C ALA A 28 -4.79 -2.39 -11.79
N ALA A 29 -3.85 -1.44 -11.89
CA ALA A 29 -2.65 -1.61 -12.71
C ALA A 29 -1.73 -2.75 -12.21
N MET A 30 -1.64 -2.95 -10.88
CA MET A 30 -0.92 -4.08 -10.28
C MET A 30 -1.55 -5.43 -10.64
N LEU A 31 -2.88 -5.52 -10.58
CA LEU A 31 -3.62 -6.71 -10.99
C LEU A 31 -3.40 -7.02 -12.48
N GLY A 32 -3.46 -6.01 -13.35
CA GLY A 32 -3.10 -6.17 -14.78
C GLY A 32 -1.65 -6.66 -14.99
N ASN A 33 -0.76 -6.32 -14.07
CA ASN A 33 0.63 -6.78 -14.05
C ASN A 33 0.87 -8.14 -13.36
N GLN A 34 -0.21 -8.80 -12.93
CA GLN A 34 -0.21 -10.11 -12.27
C GLN A 34 0.58 -10.11 -10.96
N MET A 35 0.47 -9.01 -10.21
CA MET A 35 1.07 -8.84 -8.89
C MET A 35 0.16 -9.40 -7.79
N ILE A 36 0.75 -9.67 -6.62
CA ILE A 36 0.03 -10.02 -5.40
C ILE A 36 -0.25 -8.72 -4.64
N VAL A 37 -1.52 -8.34 -4.54
CA VAL A 37 -1.93 -7.07 -3.94
C VAL A 37 -2.15 -7.21 -2.44
N VAL A 38 -1.63 -6.26 -1.68
CA VAL A 38 -1.71 -6.17 -0.21
C VAL A 38 -2.32 -4.83 0.19
N SER A 39 -3.29 -4.85 1.10
CA SER A 39 -3.85 -3.67 1.78
C SER A 39 -3.37 -3.58 3.24
N GLY A 40 -3.47 -2.40 3.84
CA GLY A 40 -3.06 -2.08 5.22
C GLY A 40 -2.95 -0.56 5.42
N GLY A 41 -2.86 -0.10 6.67
CA GLY A 41 -2.77 1.33 6.96
C GLY A 41 -4.03 2.15 6.59
N GLY A 42 -5.15 1.48 6.36
CA GLY A 42 -6.40 2.06 5.84
C GLY A 42 -7.23 1.00 5.12
N ALA A 43 -8.27 1.41 4.38
CA ALA A 43 -9.15 0.47 3.67
C ALA A 43 -8.46 -0.18 2.45
N PHE A 44 -7.85 0.64 1.58
CA PHE A 44 -7.15 0.19 0.37
C PHE A 44 -5.62 0.27 0.47
N GLY A 45 -5.13 1.10 1.38
CA GLY A 45 -3.74 1.48 1.55
C GLY A 45 -3.63 2.66 2.51
N ALA A 46 -2.40 3.10 2.78
CA ALA A 46 -2.15 4.25 3.64
C ALA A 46 -2.44 5.56 2.88
N SER A 47 -2.94 6.57 3.58
CA SER A 47 -3.17 7.88 2.98
C SER A 47 -2.89 9.01 3.93
N ALA A 48 -2.59 10.20 3.39
CA ALA A 48 -2.37 11.41 4.18
C ALA A 48 -3.06 12.63 3.57
N THR A 49 -3.43 13.59 4.41
CA THR A 49 -3.94 14.91 3.97
C THR A 49 -2.86 15.95 4.18
N THR A 50 -2.42 16.64 3.12
CA THR A 50 -1.18 17.45 3.18
C THR A 50 -1.39 18.95 2.94
N GLU A 51 -2.61 19.41 2.67
CA GLU A 51 -2.91 20.83 2.43
C GLU A 51 -4.08 21.31 3.31
N GLY A 52 -4.41 22.60 3.21
CA GLY A 52 -5.44 23.24 4.01
C GLY A 52 -4.97 23.46 5.44
N ASP A 53 -5.79 23.05 6.41
CA ASP A 53 -5.44 23.13 7.85
C ASP A 53 -4.57 21.96 8.32
N SER A 54 -4.09 21.12 7.40
CA SER A 54 -3.21 20.00 7.74
C SER A 54 -1.84 20.49 8.21
N PRO A 55 -1.27 19.91 9.27
CA PRO A 55 0.13 20.14 9.65
C PRO A 55 1.14 19.46 8.70
N GLY A 56 0.69 18.88 7.59
CA GLY A 56 1.46 17.97 6.74
C GLY A 56 1.15 16.51 7.10
N ILE A 57 2.15 15.63 7.00
CA ILE A 57 1.97 14.22 7.40
C ILE A 57 2.07 14.11 8.92
N ASP A 58 0.98 13.73 9.56
CA ASP A 58 0.95 13.56 11.02
C ASP A 58 1.48 12.18 11.48
N ASP A 59 1.66 12.01 12.79
CA ASP A 59 2.17 10.75 13.37
C ASP A 59 1.25 9.55 13.11
N ARG A 60 -0.06 9.76 12.98
CA ARG A 60 -1.03 8.70 12.71
C ARG A 60 -0.93 8.24 11.26
N GLU A 61 -0.84 9.18 10.33
CA GLU A 61 -0.65 8.94 8.91
C GLU A 61 0.71 8.26 8.65
N ALA A 62 1.77 8.72 9.31
CA ALA A 62 3.08 8.09 9.26
C ALA A 62 3.08 6.67 9.85
N ALA A 63 2.40 6.44 10.98
CA ALA A 63 2.25 5.12 11.57
C ALA A 63 1.47 4.16 10.65
N ALA A 64 0.41 4.66 10.00
CA ALA A 64 -0.37 3.89 9.04
C ALA A 64 0.46 3.48 7.81
N ALA A 65 1.26 4.39 7.27
CA ALA A 65 2.19 4.09 6.18
C ALA A 65 3.28 3.08 6.59
N LYS A 66 3.81 3.21 7.81
CA LYS A 66 4.79 2.27 8.37
C LYS A 66 4.20 0.86 8.53
N GLU A 67 2.96 0.76 9.01
CA GLU A 67 2.26 -0.50 9.16
C GLU A 67 2.00 -1.17 7.80
N LEU A 68 1.61 -0.39 6.78
CA LEU A 68 1.49 -0.90 5.42
C LEU A 68 2.83 -1.45 4.90
N GLY A 69 3.92 -0.68 5.05
CA GLY A 69 5.26 -1.10 4.63
C GLY A 69 5.71 -2.39 5.33
N ARG A 70 5.49 -2.49 6.65
CA ARG A 70 5.77 -3.71 7.43
C ARG A 70 5.00 -4.91 6.86
N ARG A 71 3.71 -4.76 6.62
CA ARG A 71 2.87 -5.83 6.07
C ARG A 71 3.33 -6.27 4.68
N VAL A 72 3.72 -5.33 3.81
CA VAL A 72 4.28 -5.67 2.48
C VAL A 72 5.56 -6.49 2.62
N ALA A 73 6.46 -6.11 3.53
CA ALA A 73 7.69 -6.85 3.79
C ALA A 73 7.41 -8.27 4.32
N ASP A 74 6.50 -8.40 5.28
CA ASP A 74 6.10 -9.67 5.88
C ASP A 74 5.51 -10.62 4.82
N VAL A 75 4.60 -10.13 3.98
CA VAL A 75 4.01 -10.93 2.89
C VAL A 75 5.04 -11.30 1.83
N THR A 76 5.92 -10.36 1.47
CA THR A 76 7.02 -10.64 0.53
C THR A 76 7.91 -11.76 1.04
N ARG A 77 8.25 -11.73 2.34
CA ARG A 77 9.03 -12.79 2.99
C ARG A 77 8.30 -14.12 2.96
N MET A 78 7.01 -14.16 3.30
CA MET A 78 6.19 -15.38 3.27
C MET A 78 6.17 -16.02 1.88
N VAL A 79 5.89 -15.23 0.84
CA VAL A 79 5.88 -15.70 -0.55
C VAL A 79 7.26 -16.23 -0.96
N LYS A 80 8.33 -15.50 -0.64
CA LYS A 80 9.70 -15.91 -0.99
C LYS A 80 10.11 -17.23 -0.32
N LEU A 81 9.75 -17.41 0.96
CA LEU A 81 10.03 -18.65 1.69
C LEU A 81 9.25 -19.83 1.11
N GLY A 82 7.95 -19.66 0.85
CA GLY A 82 7.12 -20.70 0.21
C GLY A 82 7.69 -21.17 -1.12
N MET A 83 8.07 -20.23 -2.01
CA MET A 83 8.68 -20.55 -3.31
C MET A 83 10.04 -21.25 -3.22
N THR A 84 10.74 -21.13 -2.08
CA THR A 84 12.05 -21.77 -1.88
C THR A 84 11.89 -23.19 -1.35
N GLN A 85 10.85 -23.45 -0.55
CA GLN A 85 10.53 -24.78 -0.02
C GLN A 85 10.04 -25.72 -1.13
N GLU A 86 9.27 -25.24 -2.11
CA GLU A 86 8.85 -26.03 -3.28
C GLU A 86 10.00 -26.46 -4.21
N ARG A 87 11.17 -25.83 -4.09
CA ARG A 87 12.36 -26.13 -4.92
C ARG A 87 13.34 -27.10 -4.28
N ARG A 88 13.05 -27.60 -3.07
CA ARG A 88 13.84 -28.58 -2.33
C ARG A 88 13.12 -29.92 -2.34
#